data_AF-A0A0Q9XNR8-F1
#
_entry.id   AF-A0A0Q9XNR8-F1
#
_cell.length_a   1.000
_cell.length_b   1.000
_cell.length_c   1.000
_cell.angle_alpha   90.00
_cell.angle_beta   90.00
_cell.angle_gamma   90.00
#
_symmetry.space_group_name_H-M   'P 1'
#
loop_
_entity.id
_entity.type
_entity.pdbx_description
1 polymer ?
#
loop_
_entity_poly.entity_id
_entity_poly.type
_entity_poly.pdbx_seq_one_letter_code
_entity_poly.pdbx_strand_id
1 'polypeptide(L)'
;MRTPIPFIGYVELFINQEEPIVFSKSGYRLINDTKTLNSYQQFLTNDNSLFWSPTLLEVEQGYKDRYAPLGLVHNLANTRFTSYGSILVYMDKDKLAELLKSPYEAGSVFLISNQNHWVFADPEQVRPSELEKAIYDEIEGRPGKKEPLLFYFDKMEYTVTYDSFSRLGEQWYYVSIAPLTTITAPVVFISKVFIILCSILLLAAIFLSFFASKKLYNPVETLLKKINNEGKTTKNEFDFI
;
A
#
# COMPACT_ATOMS: atom_id res chain seq x y z
N MET A 1 -22.81 -19.24 26.15
CA MET A 1 -22.93 -17.86 25.65
C MET A 1 -22.43 -17.88 24.21
N ARG A 2 -23.30 -17.80 23.19
CA ARG A 2 -22.88 -17.77 21.78
C ARG A 2 -22.26 -16.40 21.52
N THR A 3 -20.94 -16.34 21.33
CA THR A 3 -20.29 -15.13 20.82
C THR A 3 -20.91 -14.79 19.45
N PRO A 4 -21.52 -13.61 19.28
CA PRO A 4 -21.97 -13.19 17.96
C PRO A 4 -20.75 -13.17 17.05
N ILE A 5 -20.88 -13.71 15.84
CA ILE A 5 -19.82 -13.70 14.83
C ILE A 5 -19.58 -12.23 14.48
N PRO A 6 -18.50 -11.59 14.97
CA PRO A 6 -18.47 -10.13 15.12
C PRO A 6 -18.40 -9.39 13.78
N PHE A 7 -18.07 -10.09 12.69
CA PHE A 7 -17.79 -9.55 11.36
C PHE A 7 -18.96 -9.62 10.37
N ILE A 8 -20.07 -10.29 10.70
CA ILE A 8 -21.24 -10.32 9.81
C ILE A 8 -21.90 -8.93 9.80
N GLY A 9 -21.90 -8.27 8.64
CA GLY A 9 -22.52 -6.96 8.45
C GLY A 9 -24.00 -7.09 8.06
N TYR A 10 -24.28 -7.86 7.01
CA TYR A 10 -25.61 -7.94 6.43
C TYR A 10 -25.88 -9.32 5.82
N VAL A 11 -27.16 -9.72 5.78
CA VAL A 11 -27.58 -11.02 5.27
C VAL A 11 -28.79 -10.84 4.38
N GLU A 12 -28.75 -11.49 3.22
CA GLU A 12 -29.86 -11.60 2.29
C GLU A 12 -30.21 -13.07 2.06
N LEU A 13 -31.47 -13.32 1.72
CA LEU A 13 -31.96 -14.62 1.27
C LEU A 13 -32.59 -14.43 -0.11
N PHE A 14 -31.94 -15.00 -1.12
CA PHE A 14 -32.46 -15.09 -2.47
C PHE A 14 -33.23 -16.40 -2.66
N ILE A 15 -34.40 -16.33 -3.30
CA ILE A 15 -35.24 -17.47 -3.66
C ILE A 15 -35.62 -17.36 -5.13
N ASN A 16 -35.26 -18.39 -5.91
CA ASN A 16 -35.50 -18.50 -7.34
C ASN A 16 -36.80 -19.29 -7.61
N GLN A 17 -37.93 -18.58 -7.63
CA GLN A 17 -39.26 -19.10 -7.97
C GLN A 17 -39.80 -18.37 -9.21
N GLU A 18 -41.07 -18.61 -9.58
CA GLU A 18 -41.74 -17.92 -10.71
C GLU A 18 -41.59 -16.40 -10.63
N GLU A 19 -41.70 -15.84 -9.42
CA GLU A 19 -41.30 -14.48 -9.09
C GLU A 19 -40.07 -14.52 -8.18
N PRO A 20 -38.86 -14.20 -8.67
CA PRO A 20 -37.64 -14.22 -7.85
C PRO A 20 -37.67 -13.14 -6.77
N ILE A 21 -37.40 -13.53 -5.52
CA ILE A 21 -37.51 -12.66 -4.35
C ILE A 21 -36.20 -12.64 -3.58
N VAL A 22 -35.83 -11.45 -3.10
CA VAL A 22 -34.75 -11.27 -2.11
C VAL A 22 -35.37 -10.78 -0.81
N PHE A 23 -35.14 -11.51 0.26
CA PHE A 23 -35.46 -11.10 1.63
C PHE A 23 -34.22 -10.50 2.28
N SER A 24 -34.43 -9.42 3.01
CA SER A 24 -33.39 -8.75 3.77
C SER A 24 -33.96 -8.24 5.09
N LYS A 25 -33.11 -7.62 5.93
CA LYS A 25 -33.56 -7.03 7.19
C LYS A 25 -34.60 -5.93 7.01
N SER A 26 -34.61 -5.24 5.86
CA SER A 26 -35.54 -4.15 5.57
C SER A 26 -36.86 -4.60 4.94
N GLY A 27 -37.03 -5.89 4.63
CA GLY A 27 -38.24 -6.43 4.02
C GLY A 27 -37.92 -7.41 2.89
N TYR A 28 -38.76 -7.42 1.86
CA TYR A 28 -38.55 -8.22 0.66
C TYR A 28 -38.64 -7.36 -0.59
N ARG A 29 -37.99 -7.81 -1.66
CA ARG A 29 -38.02 -7.15 -2.97
C ARG A 29 -38.09 -8.20 -4.07
N LEU A 30 -38.92 -7.95 -5.08
CA LEU A 30 -38.97 -8.73 -6.30
C LEU A 30 -37.83 -8.29 -7.24
N ILE A 31 -37.14 -9.25 -7.85
CA ILE A 31 -36.12 -8.97 -8.86
C ILE A 31 -36.81 -8.93 -10.23
N ASN A 32 -36.99 -7.72 -10.75
CA ASN A 32 -37.58 -7.52 -12.08
C ASN A 32 -36.53 -7.34 -13.18
N ASP A 33 -35.28 -7.04 -12.80
CA ASP A 33 -34.18 -6.81 -13.73
C ASP A 33 -33.45 -8.13 -14.06
N THR A 34 -33.33 -8.43 -15.35
CA THR A 34 -32.70 -9.67 -15.83
C THR A 34 -31.22 -9.73 -15.48
N LYS A 35 -30.51 -8.60 -15.44
CA LYS A 35 -29.07 -8.59 -15.13
C LYS A 35 -28.84 -8.94 -13.66
N THR A 36 -29.56 -8.30 -12.74
CA THR A 36 -29.52 -8.61 -11.30
C THR A 36 -29.94 -10.06 -11.06
N LEU A 37 -30.99 -10.55 -11.74
CA LEU A 37 -31.42 -11.94 -11.63
C LEU A 37 -30.32 -12.92 -12.04
N ASN A 38 -29.64 -12.67 -13.17
CA ASN A 38 -28.53 -13.51 -13.64
C ASN A 38 -27.38 -13.55 -12.61
N SER A 39 -27.06 -12.42 -11.97
CA SER A 39 -26.03 -12.37 -10.92
C SER A 39 -26.39 -13.25 -9.73
N TYR A 40 -27.66 -13.25 -9.27
CA TYR A 40 -28.11 -14.14 -8.21
C TYR A 40 -28.15 -15.61 -8.64
N GLN A 41 -28.61 -15.89 -9.85
CA GLN A 41 -28.70 -17.26 -10.37
C GLN A 41 -27.33 -17.91 -10.57
N GLN A 42 -26.29 -17.14 -10.87
CA GLN A 42 -24.92 -17.64 -10.96
C GLN A 42 -24.45 -18.29 -9.64
N PHE A 43 -24.97 -17.86 -8.49
CA PHE A 43 -24.62 -18.51 -7.22
C PHE A 43 -25.18 -19.93 -7.12
N LEU A 44 -26.35 -20.18 -7.70
CA LEU A 44 -27.03 -21.48 -7.64
C LEU A 44 -26.30 -22.58 -8.44
N THR A 45 -25.44 -22.19 -9.38
CA THR A 45 -24.69 -23.12 -10.24
C THR A 45 -23.39 -23.60 -9.60
N ASN A 46 -23.03 -23.11 -8.41
CA ASN A 46 -21.82 -23.57 -7.72
C ASN A 46 -22.02 -25.00 -7.19
N ASP A 47 -21.03 -25.86 -7.41
CA ASP A 47 -21.03 -27.26 -6.95
C ASP A 47 -21.02 -27.35 -5.40
N ASN A 48 -20.40 -26.39 -4.73
CA ASN A 48 -20.36 -26.33 -3.28
C ASN A 48 -21.58 -25.62 -2.74
N SER A 49 -22.21 -26.20 -1.71
CA SER A 49 -23.32 -25.54 -1.03
C SER A 49 -22.88 -24.33 -0.20
N LEU A 50 -21.61 -24.23 0.20
CA LEU A 50 -21.07 -23.13 0.99
C LEU A 50 -19.71 -22.71 0.45
N PHE A 51 -19.60 -21.47 -0.03
CA PHE A 51 -18.40 -20.98 -0.73
C PHE A 51 -18.19 -19.47 -0.56
N TRP A 52 -16.96 -19.01 -0.80
CA TRP A 52 -16.64 -17.59 -0.86
C TRP A 52 -16.93 -17.04 -2.27
N SER A 53 -17.48 -15.83 -2.33
CA SER A 53 -17.78 -15.18 -3.60
C SER A 53 -17.26 -13.73 -3.61
N PRO A 54 -16.40 -13.38 -4.59
CA PRO A 54 -15.94 -12.00 -4.79
C PRO A 54 -16.96 -11.15 -5.57
N THR A 55 -17.87 -11.79 -6.29
CA THR A 55 -18.88 -11.12 -7.13
C THR A 55 -20.13 -10.72 -6.35
N LEU A 56 -20.19 -11.02 -5.04
CA LEU A 56 -21.36 -10.72 -4.22
C LEU A 56 -21.69 -9.21 -4.19
N LEU A 57 -20.67 -8.35 -4.20
CA LEU A 57 -20.87 -6.89 -4.22
C LEU A 57 -21.27 -6.35 -5.60
N GLU A 58 -21.23 -7.17 -6.64
CA GLU A 58 -21.66 -6.77 -8.00
C GLU A 58 -23.17 -6.85 -8.18
N VAL A 59 -23.83 -7.60 -7.30
CA VAL A 59 -25.27 -7.81 -7.29
C VAL A 59 -26.02 -6.50 -6.99
N GLU A 60 -25.46 -5.68 -6.10
CA GLU A 60 -26.03 -4.41 -5.65
C GLU A 60 -24.95 -3.34 -5.50
N GLN A 61 -25.04 -2.25 -6.27
CA GLN A 61 -23.98 -1.24 -6.28
C GLN A 61 -23.79 -0.55 -4.93
N GLY A 62 -24.85 -0.39 -4.14
CA GLY A 62 -24.79 0.26 -2.82
C GLY A 62 -24.01 -0.53 -1.76
N TYR A 63 -23.61 -1.77 -2.04
CA TYR A 63 -22.88 -2.63 -1.12
C TYR A 63 -21.37 -2.53 -1.25
N LYS A 64 -20.86 -2.01 -2.38
CA LYS A 64 -19.42 -1.92 -2.66
C LYS A 64 -18.64 -1.11 -1.63
N ASP A 65 -19.22 0.00 -1.18
CA ASP A 65 -18.51 0.92 -0.28
C ASP A 65 -18.61 0.52 1.20
N ARG A 66 -19.54 -0.40 1.53
CA ARG A 66 -19.89 -0.75 2.92
C ARG A 66 -19.36 -2.11 3.35
N TYR A 67 -19.30 -3.06 2.44
CA TYR A 67 -18.97 -4.45 2.77
C TYR A 67 -17.67 -4.88 2.12
N ALA A 68 -17.02 -5.88 2.73
CA ALA A 68 -15.78 -6.43 2.23
C ALA A 68 -15.96 -7.02 0.82
N PRO A 69 -14.92 -6.98 -0.05
CA PRO A 69 -14.95 -7.50 -1.42
C PRO A 69 -15.13 -9.02 -1.52
N LEU A 70 -15.27 -9.71 -0.39
CA LEU A 70 -15.52 -11.14 -0.30
C LEU A 70 -16.75 -11.36 0.58
N GLY A 71 -17.68 -12.18 0.10
CA GLY A 71 -18.87 -12.60 0.85
C GLY A 71 -19.00 -14.11 0.95
N LEU A 72 -19.80 -14.58 1.89
CA LEU A 72 -20.08 -16.01 2.06
C LEU A 72 -21.45 -16.33 1.48
N VAL A 73 -21.52 -17.33 0.61
CA VAL A 73 -22.77 -17.77 -0.01
C VAL A 73 -23.09 -19.19 0.41
N HIS A 74 -24.31 -19.42 0.88
CA HIS A 74 -24.84 -20.73 1.22
C HIS A 74 -26.06 -21.06 0.35
N ASN A 75 -25.89 -21.97 -0.60
CA ASN A 75 -26.97 -22.45 -1.45
C ASN A 75 -27.92 -23.38 -0.69
N LEU A 76 -29.21 -23.11 -0.84
CA LEU A 76 -30.30 -23.93 -0.34
C LEU A 76 -30.71 -24.89 -1.45
N ALA A 77 -30.37 -26.16 -1.26
CA ALA A 77 -30.73 -27.24 -2.18
C ALA A 77 -31.92 -28.04 -1.65
N ASN A 78 -32.72 -28.58 -2.58
CA ASN A 78 -33.72 -29.59 -2.23
C ASN A 78 -33.09 -31.00 -2.18
N THR A 79 -33.90 -32.01 -1.88
CA THR A 79 -33.49 -33.42 -1.83
C THR A 79 -32.97 -33.98 -3.16
N ARG A 80 -33.17 -33.26 -4.28
CA ARG A 80 -32.68 -33.61 -5.62
C ARG A 80 -31.43 -32.82 -6.02
N PHE A 81 -30.77 -32.15 -5.06
CA PHE A 81 -29.55 -31.36 -5.26
C PHE A 81 -29.70 -30.15 -6.21
N THR A 82 -30.92 -29.73 -6.52
CA THR A 82 -31.15 -28.50 -7.28
C THR A 82 -31.25 -27.32 -6.30
N SER A 83 -30.30 -26.40 -6.37
CA SER A 83 -30.30 -25.15 -5.60
C SER A 83 -31.47 -24.26 -6.05
N TYR A 84 -32.35 -23.91 -5.12
CA TYR A 84 -33.52 -23.05 -5.38
C TYR A 84 -33.40 -21.67 -4.73
N GLY A 85 -32.36 -21.45 -3.94
CA GLY A 85 -32.10 -20.18 -3.28
C GLY A 85 -30.70 -20.14 -2.68
N SER A 86 -30.31 -18.98 -2.19
CA SER A 86 -29.01 -18.77 -1.55
C SER A 86 -29.15 -17.80 -0.40
N ILE A 87 -28.49 -18.09 0.71
CA ILE A 87 -28.24 -17.12 1.78
C ILE A 87 -26.92 -16.44 1.44
N LEU A 88 -26.94 -15.12 1.33
CA LEU A 88 -25.78 -14.31 1.01
C LEU A 88 -25.40 -13.49 2.24
N VAL A 89 -24.17 -13.67 2.70
CA VAL A 89 -23.66 -13.06 3.92
C VAL A 89 -22.56 -12.09 3.55
N TYR A 90 -22.83 -10.81 3.78
CA TYR A 90 -21.92 -9.71 3.56
C TYR A 90 -21.14 -9.44 4.85
N MET A 91 -19.82 -9.32 4.73
CA MET A 91 -18.94 -9.01 5.84
C MET A 91 -18.71 -7.51 5.94
N ASP A 92 -18.61 -7.00 7.16
CA ASP A 92 -18.27 -5.60 7.41
C ASP A 92 -16.79 -5.37 7.04
N LYS A 93 -16.53 -4.37 6.18
CA LYS A 93 -15.17 -4.12 5.67
C LYS A 93 -14.22 -3.66 6.77
N ASP A 94 -14.69 -2.82 7.68
CA ASP A 94 -13.86 -2.18 8.70
C ASP A 94 -13.50 -3.19 9.79
N LYS A 95 -14.44 -4.04 10.18
CA LYS A 95 -14.18 -5.12 11.15
C LYS A 95 -13.26 -6.19 10.59
N LEU A 96 -13.37 -6.50 9.30
CA LEU A 96 -12.47 -7.45 8.66
C LEU A 96 -11.04 -6.89 8.59
N ALA A 97 -10.91 -5.61 8.24
CA ALA A 97 -9.65 -4.88 8.29
C ALA A 97 -9.04 -4.84 9.70
N GLU A 98 -9.85 -4.59 10.73
CA GLU A 98 -9.41 -4.59 12.13
C GLU A 98 -8.82 -5.95 12.56
N LEU A 99 -9.44 -7.05 12.12
CA LEU A 99 -8.94 -8.41 12.39
C LEU A 99 -7.61 -8.71 11.70
N LEU A 100 -7.36 -8.09 10.54
CA LEU A 100 -6.14 -8.29 9.76
C LEU A 100 -5.05 -7.28 10.12
N LYS A 101 -5.31 -6.33 11.01
CA LYS A 101 -4.38 -5.26 11.32
C LYS A 101 -3.08 -5.82 11.90
N SER A 102 -1.96 -5.46 11.27
CA SER A 102 -0.63 -5.82 11.75
C SER A 102 -0.32 -5.13 13.09
N PRO A 103 0.39 -5.79 14.02
CA PRO A 103 0.95 -5.12 15.19
C PRO A 103 2.08 -4.14 14.83
N TYR A 104 2.60 -4.18 13.60
CA TYR A 104 3.66 -3.27 13.12
C TYR A 104 3.08 -2.14 12.28
N GLU A 105 3.34 -0.88 12.65
CA GLU A 105 2.75 0.30 11.99
C GLU A 105 3.19 0.52 10.53
N ALA A 106 4.33 -0.05 10.11
CA ALA A 106 4.87 0.12 8.76
C ALA A 106 4.67 -1.10 7.85
N GLY A 107 4.00 -2.16 8.32
CA GLY A 107 3.79 -3.39 7.56
C GLY A 107 2.45 -3.44 6.82
N SER A 108 2.35 -4.30 5.81
CA SER A 108 1.08 -4.66 5.14
C SER A 108 0.69 -6.10 5.49
N VAL A 109 -0.61 -6.37 5.63
CA VAL A 109 -1.16 -7.71 5.87
C VAL A 109 -2.29 -7.96 4.88
N PHE A 110 -2.31 -9.14 4.28
CA PHE A 110 -3.39 -9.56 3.39
C PHE A 110 -3.62 -11.08 3.47
N LEU A 111 -4.81 -11.48 3.05
CA LEU A 111 -5.17 -12.86 2.77
C LEU A 111 -5.29 -13.06 1.26
N ILE A 112 -4.83 -14.20 0.78
CA ILE A 112 -5.07 -14.65 -0.59
C ILE A 112 -5.49 -16.11 -0.62
N SER A 113 -6.55 -16.39 -1.38
CA SER A 113 -6.96 -17.76 -1.72
C SER A 113 -6.25 -18.26 -2.97
N ASN A 114 -6.08 -19.58 -3.10
CA ASN A 114 -5.67 -20.24 -4.34
C ASN A 114 -6.64 -20.02 -5.53
N GLN A 115 -7.83 -19.48 -5.28
CA GLN A 115 -8.74 -19.00 -6.33
C GLN A 115 -8.52 -17.52 -6.69
N ASN A 116 -7.41 -16.92 -6.25
CA ASN A 116 -7.06 -15.52 -6.46
C ASN A 116 -8.06 -14.53 -5.83
N HIS A 117 -8.70 -14.94 -4.72
CA HIS A 117 -9.51 -14.04 -3.88
C HIS A 117 -8.60 -13.29 -2.92
N TRP A 118 -8.63 -11.96 -2.97
CA TRP A 118 -7.81 -11.08 -2.15
C TRP A 118 -8.63 -10.40 -1.05
N VAL A 119 -8.08 -10.34 0.16
CA VAL A 119 -8.63 -9.56 1.27
C VAL A 119 -7.49 -8.79 1.93
N PHE A 120 -7.65 -7.49 2.09
CA PHE A 120 -6.60 -6.59 2.58
C PHE A 120 -6.91 -6.10 4.00
N ALA A 121 -5.86 -5.78 4.76
CA ALA A 121 -6.00 -5.10 6.05
C ALA A 121 -6.36 -3.61 5.89
N ASP A 122 -6.11 -3.02 4.72
CA ASP A 122 -6.62 -1.69 4.38
C ASP A 122 -8.03 -1.84 3.76
N PRO A 123 -9.09 -1.32 4.42
CA PRO A 123 -10.46 -1.46 3.93
C PRO A 123 -10.73 -0.70 2.62
N GLU A 124 -9.88 0.26 2.26
CA GLU A 124 -10.00 1.03 1.01
C GLU A 124 -9.22 0.36 -0.14
N GLN A 125 -8.37 -0.62 0.16
CA GLN A 125 -7.63 -1.35 -0.85
C GLN A 125 -8.51 -2.42 -1.50
N VAL A 126 -8.77 -2.25 -2.80
CA VAL A 126 -9.57 -3.20 -3.61
C VAL A 126 -8.69 -4.07 -4.52
N ARG A 127 -7.43 -3.67 -4.73
CA ARG A 127 -6.50 -4.36 -5.63
C ARG A 127 -5.14 -4.54 -4.98
N PRO A 128 -4.44 -5.64 -5.28
CA PRO A 128 -3.09 -5.85 -4.76
C PRO A 128 -2.11 -4.88 -5.42
N SER A 129 -1.21 -4.36 -4.62
CA SER A 129 -0.03 -3.60 -5.05
C SER A 129 0.94 -4.49 -5.82
N GLU A 130 1.89 -3.87 -6.54
CA GLU A 130 2.93 -4.63 -7.27
C GLU A 130 3.80 -5.46 -6.32
N LEU A 131 4.07 -4.96 -5.12
CA LEU A 131 4.79 -5.67 -4.06
C LEU A 131 4.05 -6.94 -3.63
N GLU A 132 2.75 -6.83 -3.34
CA GLU A 132 1.94 -7.96 -2.86
C GLU A 132 1.79 -9.04 -3.93
N LYS A 133 1.65 -8.65 -5.21
CA LYS A 133 1.65 -9.59 -6.34
C LYS A 133 2.98 -10.33 -6.44
N ALA A 134 4.09 -9.59 -6.43
CA ALA A 134 5.41 -10.18 -6.56
C ALA A 134 5.73 -11.14 -5.38
N ILE A 135 5.23 -10.82 -4.19
CA ILE A 135 5.34 -11.71 -3.02
C ILE A 135 4.47 -12.95 -3.18
N TYR A 136 3.23 -12.80 -3.66
CA TYR A 136 2.36 -13.95 -3.91
C TYR A 136 2.97 -14.93 -4.93
N ASP A 137 3.52 -14.41 -6.04
CA ASP A 137 4.18 -15.23 -7.06
C ASP A 137 5.37 -16.03 -6.48
N GLU A 138 6.14 -15.42 -5.56
CA GLU A 138 7.26 -16.07 -4.87
C GLU A 138 6.78 -17.14 -3.87
N ILE A 139 5.66 -16.91 -3.18
CA ILE A 139 5.03 -17.87 -2.25
C ILE A 139 4.49 -19.09 -3.03
N GLU A 140 3.81 -18.85 -4.16
CA GLU A 140 3.27 -19.91 -5.02
C GLU A 140 4.39 -20.78 -5.61
N GLY A 141 5.55 -20.18 -5.94
CA GLY A 141 6.75 -20.89 -6.38
C GLY A 141 7.43 -21.75 -5.30
N ARG A 142 7.03 -21.64 -4.02
CA ARG A 142 7.66 -22.34 -2.88
C ARG A 142 6.64 -23.09 -2.00
N PRO A 143 5.88 -24.05 -2.55
CA PRO A 143 4.88 -24.76 -1.77
C PRO A 143 5.50 -25.50 -0.58
N GLY A 144 4.93 -25.29 0.62
CA GLY A 144 5.28 -26.05 1.83
C GLY A 144 6.45 -25.53 2.66
N LYS A 145 7.15 -24.48 2.22
CA LYS A 145 8.08 -23.74 3.10
C LYS A 145 7.26 -22.75 3.93
N LYS A 146 7.50 -22.66 5.23
CA LYS A 146 6.82 -21.71 6.16
C LYS A 146 7.79 -20.74 6.82
N GLU A 147 9.04 -20.73 6.34
CA GLU A 147 10.10 -19.91 6.90
C GLU A 147 9.92 -18.45 6.45
N PRO A 148 10.21 -17.47 7.33
CA PRO A 148 10.24 -16.06 6.94
C PRO A 148 11.16 -15.86 5.74
N LEU A 149 10.65 -15.16 4.73
CA LEU A 149 11.35 -14.84 3.49
C LEU A 149 11.88 -13.41 3.58
N LEU A 150 13.14 -13.22 3.21
CA LEU A 150 13.66 -11.89 2.88
C LEU A 150 13.35 -11.60 1.41
N PHE A 151 12.62 -10.50 1.17
CA PHE A 151 12.17 -10.09 -0.14
C PHE A 151 12.69 -8.70 -0.45
N TYR A 152 13.34 -8.54 -1.60
CA TYR A 152 13.89 -7.25 -2.03
C TYR A 152 13.05 -6.69 -3.16
N PHE A 153 12.48 -5.50 -2.95
CA PHE A 153 11.61 -4.85 -3.92
C PHE A 153 11.81 -3.33 -3.86
N ASP A 154 11.90 -2.69 -5.03
CA ASP A 154 12.11 -1.24 -5.18
C ASP A 154 13.15 -0.63 -4.20
N LYS A 155 14.33 -1.24 -4.14
CA LYS A 155 15.45 -0.81 -3.27
C LYS A 155 15.19 -0.89 -1.77
N MET A 156 14.13 -1.55 -1.34
CA MET A 156 13.83 -1.84 0.05
C MET A 156 13.81 -3.35 0.30
N GLU A 157 14.24 -3.73 1.50
CA GLU A 157 14.21 -5.11 1.95
C GLU A 157 13.02 -5.29 2.92
N TYR A 158 12.30 -6.39 2.74
CA TYR A 158 11.11 -6.74 3.48
C TYR A 158 11.26 -8.13 4.08
N THR A 159 10.74 -8.33 5.29
CA THR A 159 10.51 -9.65 5.86
C THR A 159 9.07 -10.02 5.56
N VAL A 160 8.89 -11.14 4.88
CA VAL A 160 7.60 -11.72 4.57
C VAL A 160 7.41 -12.96 5.41
N THR A 161 6.39 -12.96 6.25
CA THR A 161 5.96 -14.14 7.00
C THR A 161 4.60 -14.58 6.48
N TYR A 162 4.45 -15.87 6.19
CA TYR A 162 3.17 -16.39 5.74
C TYR A 162 2.86 -17.75 6.38
N ASP A 163 1.57 -18.02 6.54
CA ASP A 163 1.05 -19.34 6.90
C ASP A 163 -0.16 -19.66 6.03
N SER A 164 -0.49 -20.94 5.92
CA SER A 164 -1.62 -21.41 5.12
C SER A 164 -2.63 -22.21 5.92
N PHE A 165 -3.89 -22.10 5.53
CA PHE A 165 -5.00 -22.85 6.11
C PHE A 165 -6.03 -23.21 5.05
N SER A 166 -6.73 -24.33 5.25
CA SER A 166 -7.79 -24.77 4.34
C SER A 166 -9.16 -24.50 4.93
N ARG A 167 -10.04 -23.87 4.15
CA ARG A 167 -11.41 -23.57 4.57
C ARG A 167 -12.35 -23.48 3.38
N LEU A 168 -13.50 -24.15 3.46
CA LEU A 168 -14.54 -24.17 2.42
C LEU A 168 -14.03 -24.61 1.03
N GLY A 169 -13.11 -25.57 0.99
CA GLY A 169 -12.53 -26.08 -0.26
C GLY A 169 -11.46 -25.18 -0.88
N GLU A 170 -11.14 -24.05 -0.25
CA GLU A 170 -10.09 -23.12 -0.66
C GLU A 170 -8.86 -23.24 0.26
N GLN A 171 -7.68 -23.04 -0.33
CA GLN A 171 -6.43 -22.86 0.41
C GLN A 171 -6.17 -21.38 0.54
N TRP A 172 -6.08 -20.90 1.77
CA TRP A 172 -5.84 -19.52 2.11
C TRP A 172 -4.41 -19.34 2.60
N TYR A 173 -3.79 -18.25 2.21
CA TYR A 173 -2.49 -17.80 2.69
C TYR A 173 -2.70 -16.49 3.44
N TYR A 174 -2.30 -16.47 4.70
CA TYR A 174 -2.14 -15.24 5.46
C TYR A 174 -0.72 -14.75 5.27
N VAL A 175 -0.56 -13.52 4.80
CA VAL A 175 0.74 -12.93 4.48
C VAL A 175 0.88 -11.62 5.23
N SER A 176 1.98 -11.49 5.97
CA SER A 176 2.38 -10.27 6.66
C SER A 176 3.74 -9.83 6.14
N ILE A 177 3.82 -8.58 5.70
CA ILE A 177 4.99 -7.94 5.13
C ILE A 177 5.43 -6.85 6.10
N ALA A 178 6.70 -6.85 6.49
CA ALA A 178 7.29 -5.79 7.30
C ALA A 178 8.56 -5.26 6.62
N PRO A 179 8.67 -3.94 6.35
CA PRO A 179 9.91 -3.36 5.83
C PRO A 179 11.02 -3.41 6.89
N LEU A 180 12.19 -3.94 6.54
CA LEU A 180 13.38 -3.85 7.41
C LEU A 180 13.89 -2.39 7.50
N THR A 181 13.56 -1.57 6.50
CA THR A 181 14.04 -0.19 6.36
C THR A 181 13.45 0.81 7.35
N THR A 182 12.50 0.40 8.19
CA THR A 182 11.98 1.21 9.31
C THR A 182 13.07 1.60 10.33
N ILE A 183 14.26 0.98 10.26
CA ILE A 183 15.41 1.28 11.12
C ILE A 183 16.41 2.26 10.45
N THR A 184 16.51 2.32 9.11
CA THR A 184 17.56 3.09 8.40
C THR A 184 17.06 4.27 7.55
N ALA A 185 15.74 4.41 7.36
CA ALA A 185 15.12 5.53 6.64
C ALA A 185 15.59 6.94 7.08
N PRO A 186 15.91 7.23 8.36
CA PRO A 186 16.39 8.56 8.72
C PRO A 186 17.80 8.85 8.19
N VAL A 187 18.60 7.85 7.85
CA VAL A 187 20.03 8.03 7.54
C VAL A 187 20.23 8.68 6.17
N VAL A 188 19.43 8.32 5.17
CA VAL A 188 19.58 8.85 3.79
C VAL A 188 19.08 10.30 3.70
N PHE A 189 18.02 10.64 4.44
CA PHE A 189 17.53 12.02 4.52
C PHE A 189 18.55 12.91 5.23
N ILE A 190 19.09 12.46 6.37
CA ILE A 190 20.16 13.17 7.10
C ILE A 190 21.40 13.34 6.22
N SER A 191 21.78 12.32 5.45
CA SER A 191 22.92 12.39 4.52
C SER A 191 22.74 13.48 3.45
N LYS A 192 21.55 13.61 2.84
CA LYS A 192 21.25 14.68 1.87
C LYS A 192 21.31 16.07 2.52
N VAL A 193 20.81 16.22 3.74
CA VAL A 193 20.90 17.48 4.50
C VAL A 193 22.35 17.85 4.79
N PHE A 194 23.18 16.88 5.18
CA PHE A 194 24.62 17.09 5.39
C PHE A 194 25.34 17.51 4.09
N ILE A 195 25.04 16.90 2.95
CA ILE A 195 25.64 17.29 1.65
C ILE A 195 25.27 18.74 1.29
N ILE A 196 24.00 19.13 1.49
CA ILE A 196 23.54 20.50 1.25
C ILE A 196 24.25 21.48 2.20
N LEU A 197 24.32 21.15 3.49
CA LEU A 197 24.98 21.99 4.50
C LEU A 197 26.47 22.17 4.20
N CYS A 198 27.17 21.09 3.87
CA CYS A 198 28.57 21.13 3.45
C CYS A 198 28.77 21.97 2.17
N SER A 199 27.86 21.85 1.20
CA SER A 199 27.93 22.64 -0.04
C SER A 199 27.76 24.14 0.24
N ILE A 200 26.83 24.51 1.14
CA ILE A 200 26.62 25.91 1.56
C ILE A 200 27.86 26.44 2.28
N LEU A 201 28.46 25.67 3.20
CA LEU A 201 29.68 26.07 3.91
C LEU A 201 30.86 26.25 2.96
N LEU A 202 31.02 25.37 1.98
CA LEU A 202 32.07 25.47 0.97
C LEU A 202 31.89 26.71 0.09
N LEU A 203 30.66 26.98 -0.37
CA LEU A 203 30.33 28.20 -1.12
C LEU A 203 30.62 29.46 -0.28
N ALA A 204 30.25 29.45 1.00
CA ALA A 204 30.53 30.56 1.92
C ALA A 204 32.03 30.78 2.11
N ALA A 205 32.82 29.71 2.27
CA ALA A 205 34.28 29.80 2.38
C ALA A 205 34.93 30.37 1.11
N ILE A 206 34.47 29.97 -0.08
CA ILE A 206 34.95 30.54 -1.35
C ILE A 206 34.63 32.03 -1.41
N PHE A 207 33.39 32.41 -1.10
CA PHE A 207 32.98 33.81 -1.13
C PHE A 207 33.78 34.68 -0.15
N LEU A 208 34.01 34.17 1.06
CA LEU A 208 34.80 34.84 2.08
C LEU A 208 36.27 34.96 1.68
N SER A 209 36.83 33.92 1.04
CA SER A 209 38.19 33.94 0.50
C SER A 209 38.37 34.98 -0.60
N PHE A 210 37.41 35.10 -1.54
CA PHE A 210 37.41 36.15 -2.55
C PHE A 210 37.34 37.55 -1.94
N PHE A 211 36.50 37.74 -0.91
CA PHE A 211 36.36 39.03 -0.24
C PHE A 211 37.64 39.40 0.56
N ALA A 212 38.22 38.43 1.27
CA ALA A 212 39.48 38.60 2.00
C ALA A 212 40.63 38.93 1.05
N SER A 213 40.72 38.24 -0.09
CA SER A 213 41.72 38.51 -1.14
C SER A 213 41.64 39.96 -1.63
N LYS A 214 40.43 40.44 -1.96
CA LYS A 214 40.24 41.82 -2.42
C LYS A 214 40.59 42.86 -1.35
N LYS A 215 40.33 42.56 -0.07
CA LYS A 215 40.66 43.45 1.06
C LYS A 215 42.16 43.49 1.39
N LEU A 216 42.88 42.39 1.18
CA LEU A 216 44.33 42.30 1.41
C LEU A 216 45.15 42.86 0.23
N TYR A 217 44.68 42.75 -1.02
CA TYR A 217 45.40 43.29 -2.17
C TYR A 217 45.42 44.83 -2.23
N ASN A 218 44.34 45.49 -1.78
CA ASN A 218 44.19 46.94 -1.82
C ASN A 218 45.29 47.74 -1.05
N PRO A 219 45.70 47.37 0.17
CA PRO A 219 46.78 48.05 0.86
C PRO A 219 48.17 47.75 0.27
N VAL A 220 48.38 46.59 -0.38
CA VAL A 220 49.66 46.24 -1.01
C VAL A 220 49.91 47.10 -2.25
N GLU A 221 48.88 47.36 -3.05
CA GLU A 221 48.98 48.27 -4.20
C GLU A 221 49.30 49.70 -3.74
N THR A 222 48.73 50.14 -2.62
CA THR A 222 49.00 51.47 -2.04
C THR A 222 50.45 51.59 -1.55
N LEU A 223 51.02 50.53 -0.97
CA LEU A 223 52.42 50.50 -0.55
C LEU A 223 53.38 50.51 -1.75
N LEU A 224 53.09 49.73 -2.80
CA LEU A 224 53.89 49.72 -4.03
C LEU A 224 53.83 51.07 -4.76
N LYS A 225 52.67 51.73 -4.77
CA LYS A 225 52.48 53.05 -5.40
C LYS A 225 53.23 54.16 -4.63
N LYS A 226 53.35 54.05 -3.31
CA LYS A 226 54.16 54.96 -2.49
C LYS A 226 55.65 54.80 -2.77
N ILE A 227 56.13 53.56 -2.88
CA ILE A 227 57.54 53.26 -3.16
C ILE A 227 57.92 53.68 -4.60
N ASN A 228 57.03 53.51 -5.58
CA ASN A 228 57.32 53.85 -6.98
C ASN A 228 57.22 55.36 -7.29
N ASN A 229 56.50 56.15 -6.47
CA ASN A 229 56.43 57.61 -6.63
C ASN A 229 57.61 58.36 -5.98
N GLU A 230 58.36 57.75 -5.07
CA GLU A 230 59.59 58.35 -4.52
C GLU A 230 60.76 58.32 -5.52
N GLY A 231 60.65 57.60 -6.64
CA GLY A 231 61.67 57.51 -7.68
C GLY A 231 61.59 58.55 -8.81
N LYS A 232 60.67 59.52 -8.78
CA LYS A 232 60.51 60.54 -9.84
C LYS A 232 60.49 61.97 -9.30
N THR A 233 61.55 62.37 -8.59
CA THR A 233 61.88 63.81 -8.45
C THR A 233 63.39 64.04 -8.54
N THR A 234 64.02 63.67 -9.66
CA THR A 234 65.30 64.25 -10.05
C THR A 234 65.02 65.54 -10.83
N LYS A 235 65.01 66.67 -10.11
CA LYS A 235 65.17 67.99 -10.71
C LYS A 235 66.58 68.05 -11.34
N ASN A 236 66.64 68.41 -12.62
CA ASN A 236 67.87 68.74 -13.32
C ASN A 236 68.47 70.04 -12.73
N GLU A 237 69.67 69.97 -12.15
CA GLU A 237 70.44 71.13 -11.67
C GLU A 237 71.65 71.48 -12.56
N PHE A 238 71.70 71.02 -13.82
CA PHE A 238 72.81 71.29 -14.75
C PHE A 238 72.42 72.18 -15.94
N ASP A 239 71.70 73.28 -15.71
CA ASP A 239 71.43 74.30 -16.74
C ASP A 239 71.85 75.72 -16.32
N PHE A 240 72.76 75.84 -15.37
CA PHE A 240 73.46 77.10 -15.09
C PHE A 240 74.95 76.80 -14.91
N ILE A 241 75.70 76.92 -16.00
CA ILE A 241 77.06 77.50 -16.19
C ILE A 241 77.64 76.98 -17.51
#